data_AF-A0A1V5H9E8-F1
#
_entry.id   AF-A0A1V5H9E8-F1
#
_cell.length_a   1.000
_cell.length_b   1.000
_cell.length_c   1.000
_cell.angle_alpha   90.00
_cell.angle_beta   90.00
_cell.angle_gamma   90.00
#
_symmetry.space_group_name_H-M   'P 1'
#
loop_
_entity.id
_entity.type
_entity.pdbx_description
1 polymer ?
#
loop_
_entity_poly.entity_id
_entity_poly.type
_entity_poly.pdbx_seq_one_letter_code
_entity_poly.pdbx_strand_id
1 'polypeptide(L)'
;MNLTGGERYSPVLEKESIEQQMIITDETRAFSMQHDPIFYADFTINYRINHKHSSSQISLQVKNIFAASTVENFNYNFKTNSVQLYTNKFVLPVINYKIEF
;
A
#
# COMPACT_ATOMS: atom_id res chain seq x y z
N MET A 1 -8.50 -5.19 -10.95
CA MET A 1 -8.28 -3.73 -10.85
C MET A 1 -9.27 -3.18 -9.85
N ASN A 2 -8.85 -2.24 -9.00
CA ASN A 2 -9.67 -1.70 -7.91
C ASN A 2 -9.46 -0.19 -7.80
N LEU A 3 -10.55 0.52 -7.51
CA LEU A 3 -10.54 1.91 -7.07
C LEU A 3 -11.07 1.95 -5.64
N THR A 4 -10.26 2.44 -4.71
CA THR A 4 -10.63 2.57 -3.30
C THR A 4 -10.76 4.04 -2.97
N GLY A 5 -11.79 4.45 -2.23
CA GLY A 5 -12.07 5.86 -1.92
C GLY A 5 -11.09 6.53 -0.94
N GLY A 6 -10.02 5.86 -0.53
CA GLY A 6 -9.09 6.32 0.51
C GLY A 6 -9.59 6.00 1.91
N GLU A 7 -8.64 5.71 2.81
CA GLU A 7 -8.93 5.40 4.22
C GLU A 7 -9.30 6.67 4.98
N ARG A 8 -10.18 6.52 5.98
CA ARG A 8 -10.56 7.63 6.87
C ARG A 8 -9.58 7.74 8.04
N TYR A 9 -9.31 8.97 8.48
CA TYR A 9 -8.39 9.26 9.57
C TYR A 9 -8.86 10.43 10.43
N SER A 10 -8.33 10.50 11.65
CA SER A 10 -8.56 11.61 12.58
C SER A 10 -7.64 12.79 12.22
N PRO A 11 -8.13 14.04 12.23
CA PRO A 11 -7.30 15.22 11.98
C PRO A 11 -6.09 15.28 12.91
N VAL A 12 -4.92 15.66 12.38
CA VAL A 12 -3.72 15.86 13.20
C VAL A 12 -3.72 17.28 13.77
N LEU A 13 -3.48 17.40 15.07
CA LEU A 13 -3.30 18.66 15.77
C LEU A 13 -1.85 19.10 15.61
N GLU A 14 -1.55 19.76 14.48
CA GLU A 14 -0.16 20.04 14.06
C GLU A 14 0.64 20.81 15.11
N LYS A 15 0.06 21.84 15.75
CA LYS A 15 0.78 22.66 16.75
C LYS A 15 1.20 21.83 17.94
N GLU A 16 0.26 21.11 18.53
CA GLU A 16 0.51 20.22 19.67
C GLU A 16 1.45 19.09 19.30
N SER A 17 1.35 18.59 18.05
CA SER A 17 2.24 17.57 17.53
C SER A 17 3.68 18.06 17.40
N ILE A 18 3.88 19.31 16.98
CA ILE A 18 5.20 19.93 16.89
C ILE A 18 5.76 20.21 18.28
N GLU A 19 4.96 20.74 19.20
CA GLU A 19 5.36 21.03 20.59
C GLU A 19 5.78 19.77 21.35
N GLN A 20 5.05 18.67 21.15
CA GLN A 20 5.33 17.37 21.81
C GLN A 20 6.24 16.47 20.98
N GLN A 21 6.64 16.89 19.78
CA GLN A 21 7.48 16.13 18.84
C GLN A 21 6.94 14.72 18.53
N MET A 22 5.63 14.57 18.51
CA MET A 22 4.90 13.32 18.28
C MET A 22 3.57 13.61 17.61
N ILE A 23 2.96 12.64 16.93
CA ILE A 23 1.64 12.88 16.32
C ILE A 23 0.55 12.86 17.39
N ILE A 24 -0.16 13.98 17.49
CA ILE A 24 -1.35 14.16 18.33
C ILE A 24 -2.56 14.33 17.41
N THR A 25 -3.59 13.53 17.60
CA THR A 25 -4.81 13.53 16.79
C THR A 25 -6.01 14.09 17.56
N ASP A 26 -6.90 14.74 16.82
CA ASP A 26 -8.17 15.23 17.34
C ASP A 26 -9.23 14.12 17.36
N GLU A 27 -9.30 13.42 18.49
CA GLU A 27 -10.26 12.32 18.69
C GLU A 27 -11.71 12.79 18.78
N THR A 28 -11.98 14.08 19.00
CA THR A 28 -13.37 14.60 18.96
C THR A 28 -13.95 14.57 17.54
N ARG A 29 -13.07 14.54 16.53
CA ARG A 29 -13.39 14.44 15.10
C ARG A 29 -12.79 13.17 14.49
N ALA A 30 -12.86 12.07 15.23
CA ALA A 30 -12.34 10.78 14.78
C ALA A 30 -12.89 10.37 13.41
N PHE A 31 -12.01 9.92 12.50
CA PHE A 31 -12.34 9.48 11.14
C PHE A 31 -13.13 10.51 10.29
N SER A 32 -13.03 11.80 10.63
CA SER A 32 -13.72 12.87 9.89
C SER A 32 -13.03 13.26 8.58
N MET A 33 -11.73 12.94 8.44
CA MET A 33 -10.97 13.16 7.22
C MET A 33 -10.85 11.87 6.41
N GLN A 34 -10.53 12.01 5.12
CA GLN A 34 -10.36 10.91 4.20
C GLN A 34 -9.19 11.19 3.26
N HIS A 35 -8.35 10.18 3.03
CA HIS A 35 -7.27 10.26 2.05
C HIS A 35 -7.82 10.27 0.61
N ASP A 36 -6.99 10.71 -0.33
CA ASP A 36 -7.37 10.69 -1.74
C ASP A 36 -7.66 9.26 -2.22
N PRO A 37 -8.61 9.09 -3.17
CA PRO A 37 -8.86 7.79 -3.78
C PRO A 37 -7.61 7.21 -4.43
N ILE A 38 -7.41 5.90 -4.26
CA ILE A 38 -6.27 5.16 -4.80
C ILE A 38 -6.78 4.16 -5.83
N PHE A 39 -6.18 4.20 -7.02
CA PHE A 39 -6.39 3.21 -8.07
C PHE A 39 -5.20 2.28 -8.16
N TYR A 40 -5.43 0.97 -8.05
CA TYR A 40 -4.39 -0.03 -8.21
C TYR A 40 -4.91 -1.22 -9.02
N ALA A 41 -3.98 -1.93 -9.65
CA ALA A 41 -4.29 -3.18 -10.33
C ALA A 41 -3.21 -4.22 -10.03
N ASP A 42 -3.67 -5.45 -9.86
CA ASP A 42 -2.85 -6.64 -9.81
C ASP A 42 -3.05 -7.41 -11.10
N PHE A 43 -2.01 -8.08 -11.55
CA PHE A 43 -2.04 -8.91 -12.74
C PHE A 43 -1.37 -10.26 -12.48
N THR A 44 -1.83 -11.30 -13.14
CA THR A 44 -1.24 -12.64 -13.02
C THR A 44 -1.27 -13.35 -14.38
N ILE A 45 -0.13 -13.88 -14.80
CA ILE A 45 0.01 -14.77 -15.96
C ILE A 45 0.34 -16.16 -15.45
N ASN A 46 -0.36 -17.15 -16.01
CA ASN A 46 -0.04 -18.56 -15.81
C ASN A 46 0.26 -19.21 -17.16
N TYR A 47 1.28 -20.06 -17.20
CA TYR A 47 1.67 -20.83 -18.38
C TYR A 47 1.89 -22.29 -17.99
N ARG A 48 1.28 -23.22 -18.73
CA ARG A 48 1.40 -24.66 -18.49
C ARG A 48 2.05 -25.34 -19.69
N ILE A 49 3.00 -26.23 -19.40
CA ILE A 49 3.67 -27.10 -20.38
C ILE A 49 3.32 -28.54 -20.02
N ASN A 50 2.68 -29.26 -20.93
CA ASN A 50 2.35 -30.68 -20.73
C ASN A 50 3.43 -31.56 -21.37
N HIS A 51 3.98 -32.47 -20.57
CA HIS A 51 4.92 -33.50 -21.00
C HIS A 51 4.21 -34.85 -21.05
N LYS A 52 4.93 -35.90 -21.49
CA LYS A 52 4.37 -37.26 -21.60
C LYS A 52 3.95 -37.88 -20.26
N HIS A 53 4.66 -37.55 -19.17
CA HIS A 53 4.48 -38.14 -17.84
C HIS A 53 4.51 -37.09 -16.71
N SER A 54 4.34 -35.81 -17.05
CA SER A 54 4.36 -34.71 -16.09
C SER A 54 3.78 -33.44 -16.70
N SER A 55 3.51 -32.43 -15.85
CA SER A 55 3.13 -31.09 -16.28
C SER A 55 3.95 -30.05 -15.51
N SER A 56 4.43 -29.02 -16.20
CA SER A 56 5.09 -27.87 -15.60
C SER A 56 4.16 -26.66 -15.63
N GLN A 57 4.11 -25.89 -14.56
CA GLN A 57 3.36 -24.64 -14.48
C GLN A 57 4.27 -23.50 -14.02
N ILE A 58 4.25 -22.40 -14.75
CA ILE A 58 4.94 -21.15 -14.44
C ILE A 58 3.87 -20.11 -14.15
N SER A 59 4.01 -19.36 -13.06
CA SER A 59 3.12 -18.26 -12.70
C SER A 59 3.93 -17.00 -12.41
N LEU A 60 3.53 -15.89 -12.98
CA LEU A 60 4.01 -14.54 -12.65
C LEU A 60 2.84 -13.73 -12.13
N GLN A 61 2.90 -13.29 -10.89
CA GLN A 61 1.98 -12.34 -10.29
C GLN A 61 2.70 -11.00 -10.09
N VAL A 62 2.06 -9.89 -10.45
CA VAL A 62 2.55 -8.55 -10.17
C VAL A 62 1.46 -7.79 -9.44
N LYS A 63 1.74 -7.35 -8.21
CA LYS A 63 0.83 -6.54 -7.41
C LYS A 63 1.14 -5.07 -7.53
N ASN A 64 0.09 -4.25 -7.49
CA ASN A 64 0.15 -2.79 -7.57
C ASN A 64 0.94 -2.30 -8.80
N ILE A 65 0.56 -2.72 -10.01
CA ILE A 65 1.29 -2.43 -11.26
C ILE A 65 1.47 -0.93 -11.55
N PHE A 66 0.64 -0.07 -10.96
CA PHE A 66 0.70 1.39 -11.12
C PHE A 66 1.53 2.08 -10.02
N ALA A 67 2.15 1.33 -9.11
CA ALA A 67 2.86 1.86 -7.95
C ALA A 67 2.00 2.88 -7.17
N ALA A 68 0.72 2.55 -7.01
CA ALA A 68 -0.23 3.41 -6.32
C ALA A 68 0.23 3.62 -4.87
N SER A 69 0.06 4.85 -4.39
CA SER A 69 0.54 5.27 -3.07
C SER A 69 -0.32 4.65 -1.97
N THR A 70 0.29 3.89 -1.07
CA THR A 70 -0.35 3.45 0.16
C THR A 70 0.07 4.39 1.28
N VAL A 71 -0.90 5.01 1.95
CA VAL A 71 -0.62 5.77 3.16
C VAL A 71 -0.22 4.77 4.25
N GLU A 72 0.88 5.06 4.96
CA GLU A 72 1.22 4.30 6.16
C GLU A 72 0.70 5.03 7.39
N ASN A 73 1.32 6.16 7.72
CA ASN A 73 1.04 6.90 8.95
C ASN A 73 1.43 8.37 8.78
N PHE A 74 0.86 9.25 9.59
CA PHE A 74 1.49 10.54 9.88
C PHE A 74 2.70 10.33 10.78
N ASN A 75 3.76 11.10 10.56
CA ASN A 75 4.97 11.06 11.38
C ASN A 75 5.50 12.48 11.61
N TYR A 76 6.08 12.69 12.79
CA TYR A 76 6.82 13.92 13.09
C TYR A 76 8.24 13.80 12.55
N ASN A 77 8.64 14.75 11.69
CA ASN A 77 9.98 14.80 11.14
C ASN A 77 10.87 15.71 11.99
N PHE A 78 11.77 15.11 12.77
CA PHE A 78 12.72 15.83 13.63
C PHE A 78 13.72 16.73 12.88
N LYS A 79 13.95 16.49 11.58
CA LYS A 79 14.87 17.33 10.79
C LYS A 79 14.19 18.59 10.27
N THR A 80 12.93 18.48 9.87
CA THR A 80 12.16 19.61 9.30
C THR A 80 11.25 20.28 10.31
N ASN A 81 11.14 19.73 11.53
CA ASN A 81 10.20 20.13 12.57
C ASN A 81 8.76 20.26 12.07
N SER A 82 8.31 19.25 11.31
CA SER A 82 6.97 19.26 10.71
C SER A 82 6.33 17.87 10.72
N VAL A 83 5.00 17.87 10.79
CA VAL A 83 4.19 16.67 10.55
C VAL A 83 4.19 16.37 9.05
N GLN A 84 4.48 15.11 8.70
CA GLN A 84 4.48 14.64 7.32
C GLN A 84 3.67 13.36 7.20
N LEU A 85 2.94 13.23 6.09
CA LEU A 85 2.28 11.99 5.74
C LEU A 85 3.30 11.04 5.09
N TYR A 86 3.54 9.90 5.72
CA TYR A 86 4.42 8.89 5.18
C TYR A 86 3.63 7.95 4.27
N THR A 87 4.13 7.78 3.04
CA THR A 87 3.47 6.96 2.01
C THR A 87 4.48 6.04 1.35
N ASN A 88 4.06 4.82 1.05
CA ASN A 88 4.85 3.85 0.31
C ASN A 88 4.31 3.59 -1.09
N LYS A 89 5.22 3.39 -2.04
CA LYS A 89 4.93 3.15 -3.45
C LYS A 89 5.83 2.02 -3.93
N PHE A 90 5.32 0.78 -3.89
CA PHE A 90 6.07 -0.36 -4.39
C PHE A 90 5.20 -1.25 -5.28
N VAL A 91 5.85 -1.83 -6.28
CA VAL A 91 5.32 -2.88 -7.15
C VAL A 91 5.92 -4.18 -6.66
N LEU A 92 5.10 -5.22 -6.47
CA LEU A 92 5.57 -6.51 -5.95
C LEU A 92 5.42 -7.62 -6.99
N PRO A 93 6.51 -8.02 -7.67
CA PRO A 93 6.52 -9.19 -8.53
C PRO A 93 6.78 -10.48 -7.73
N VAL A 94 6.02 -11.52 -8.03
CA VAL A 94 6.13 -12.86 -7.45
C VAL A 94 6.13 -13.90 -8.57
N ILE A 95 7.18 -14.72 -8.63
CA ILE A 95 7.33 -15.79 -9.62
C ILE A 95 7.22 -17.13 -8.89
N ASN A 96 6.44 -18.05 -9.46
CA ASN A 96 6.28 -19.40 -8.95
C ASN A 96 6.46 -20.44 -10.06
N TYR A 97 7.00 -21.60 -9.70
CA TYR A 97 7.17 -22.74 -10.59
C TYR A 97 6.72 -24.03 -9.89
N LYS A 98 5.88 -24.82 -10.57
CA LYS A 98 5.33 -26.08 -10.06
C LYS A 98 5.50 -27.20 -11.08
N ILE A 99 5.81 -28.41 -10.61
CA ILE A 99 5.79 -29.65 -11.40
C ILE A 99 4.74 -30.59 -10.80
N GLU A 100 3.96 -31.23 -11.66
CA GLU A 100 2.98 -32.28 -11.34
C GLU A 100 3.37 -33.56 -12.09
N PHE A 101 3.28 -34.72 -11.43
CA PHE A 101 3.68 -36.03 -11.96
C PHE A 101 2.45 -36.92 -12.20
#